data_AF-A0A381S785-F1
#
_entry.id   AF-A0A381S785-F1
#
_cell.length_a   1.000
_cell.length_b   1.000
_cell.length_c   1.000
_cell.angle_alpha   90.00
_cell.angle_beta   90.00
_cell.angle_gamma   90.00
#
_symmetry.space_group_name_H-M   'P 1'
#
loop_
_entity.id
_entity.type
_entity.pdbx_description
1 polymer ?
#
loop_
_entity_poly.entity_id
_entity_poly.type
_entity_poly.pdbx_seq_one_letter_code
_entity_poly.pdbx_strand_id
1 'polypeptide(L)'
;MKISESWLRSWDNPDLSTKNLAHQMTMIGLEVNSIFEDGKDIEKIIIAKLITIEEHPNADKLKICNLAINGKKQIKVVCGATNILCEKKYPLAIPGTKLPNGIIIKKSKIRGVISNGMLCSESEIGLGEDADGIMELPDDAPTGKKLINYLKLPDSIFDIDITPNRGDCFSVLGIAREVSLLSNRKLKNNTMSSVKQTIEDTYEINVKKPNLCPRFSGRIFKNIKISKTPLWLIERLRKSGIRSIHPIVDVTNYVMIELGQPLHAYDLSLLDGPIVPRYAKNKETITLLDGQNIRINKNTVVVTDDSGAIGLAGIMGGSKTSVSGTTEDILLEAAFWPTEIMSGQARSYGLQTDASMRFERGVDPYLQIRSLERA
;
A
#
# COMPACT_ATOMS: atom_id res chain seq x y z
N MET A 1 -1.35 -13.50 -6.25
CA MET A 1 -0.86 -12.57 -5.20
C MET A 1 0.43 -11.99 -5.70
N LYS A 2 0.56 -10.67 -5.74
CA LYS A 2 1.76 -10.01 -6.29
C LYS A 2 2.75 -9.63 -5.20
N ILE A 3 4.02 -9.98 -5.38
CA ILE A 3 5.09 -9.64 -4.45
C ILE A 3 6.35 -9.22 -5.22
N SER A 4 6.96 -8.12 -4.76
CA SER A 4 8.28 -7.67 -5.17
C SER A 4 9.37 -8.66 -4.71
N GLU A 5 10.21 -9.11 -5.64
CA GLU A 5 11.38 -9.94 -5.37
C GLU A 5 12.35 -9.21 -4.43
N SER A 6 12.59 -7.91 -4.63
CA SER A 6 13.46 -7.15 -3.72
C SER A 6 12.90 -7.09 -2.29
N TRP A 7 11.58 -7.01 -2.11
CA TRP A 7 10.97 -7.07 -0.79
C TRP A 7 11.09 -8.47 -0.17
N LEU A 8 10.81 -9.52 -0.94
CA LEU A 8 11.01 -10.91 -0.50
C LEU A 8 12.46 -11.16 -0.06
N ARG A 9 13.42 -10.69 -0.86
CA ARG A 9 14.86 -10.79 -0.57
C ARG A 9 15.31 -10.00 0.67
N SER A 10 14.55 -9.00 1.10
CA SER A 10 14.83 -8.31 2.36
C SER A 10 14.50 -9.16 3.60
N TRP A 11 13.69 -10.21 3.45
CA TRP A 11 13.37 -11.19 4.49
C TRP A 11 14.26 -12.44 4.41
N ASP A 12 14.41 -13.01 3.22
CA ASP A 12 15.44 -14.02 2.95
C ASP A 12 16.00 -13.88 1.53
N ASN A 13 17.33 -13.80 1.43
CA ASN A 13 18.03 -13.62 0.17
C ASN A 13 18.87 -14.86 -0.15
N PRO A 14 18.27 -15.89 -0.80
CA PRO A 14 19.01 -17.04 -1.26
C PRO A 14 19.85 -16.68 -2.49
N ASP A 15 20.97 -17.38 -2.67
CA ASP A 15 21.84 -17.21 -3.83
C ASP A 15 21.26 -17.92 -5.06
N LEU A 16 20.11 -17.43 -5.51
CA LEU A 16 19.34 -17.93 -6.64
C LEU A 16 19.04 -16.78 -7.58
N SER A 17 19.07 -17.04 -8.88
CA SER A 17 18.54 -16.10 -9.87
C SER A 17 17.01 -15.98 -9.71
N THR A 18 16.42 -14.89 -10.21
CA THR A 18 14.96 -14.69 -10.26
C THR A 18 14.22 -15.90 -10.84
N LYS A 19 14.71 -16.45 -11.96
CA LYS A 19 14.10 -17.61 -12.62
C LYS A 19 14.17 -18.88 -11.77
N ASN A 20 15.31 -19.13 -11.12
CA ASN A 20 15.47 -20.30 -10.27
C ASN A 20 14.64 -20.17 -8.98
N LEU A 21 14.56 -18.97 -8.41
CA LEU A 21 13.70 -18.70 -7.25
C LEU A 21 12.23 -18.94 -7.60
N ALA A 22 11.75 -18.39 -8.72
CA ALA A 22 10.39 -18.63 -9.21
C ALA A 22 10.12 -20.12 -9.45
N HIS A 23 11.04 -20.82 -10.12
CA HIS A 23 10.91 -22.24 -10.36
C HIS A 23 10.81 -23.04 -9.06
N GLN A 24 11.68 -22.78 -8.07
CA GLN A 24 11.64 -23.49 -6.79
C GLN A 24 10.35 -23.21 -6.00
N MET A 25 9.84 -21.97 -6.01
CA MET A 25 8.54 -21.65 -5.40
C MET A 25 7.41 -22.46 -6.06
N THR A 26 7.38 -22.56 -7.39
CA THR A 26 6.41 -23.40 -8.11
C THR A 26 6.53 -24.87 -7.71
N MET A 27 7.75 -25.40 -7.58
CA MET A 27 7.98 -26.81 -7.22
C MET A 27 7.49 -27.20 -5.82
N ILE A 28 7.28 -26.24 -4.92
CA ILE A 28 6.70 -26.46 -3.58
C ILE A 28 5.21 -26.11 -3.51
N GLY A 29 4.57 -25.89 -4.65
CA GLY A 29 3.13 -25.61 -4.75
C GLY A 29 2.74 -24.13 -4.63
N LEU A 30 3.71 -23.21 -4.71
CA LEU A 30 3.45 -21.77 -4.87
C LEU A 30 3.64 -21.39 -6.34
N GLU A 31 2.62 -21.67 -7.15
CA GLU A 31 2.70 -21.53 -8.61
C GLU A 31 2.94 -20.06 -9.01
N VAL A 32 4.10 -19.78 -9.58
CA VAL A 32 4.42 -18.46 -10.14
C VAL A 32 3.88 -18.38 -11.57
N ASN A 33 2.71 -17.76 -11.72
CA ASN A 33 2.03 -17.58 -13.01
C ASN A 33 2.81 -16.69 -13.96
N SER A 34 3.38 -15.60 -13.44
CA SER A 34 4.14 -14.65 -14.26
C SER A 34 5.18 -13.90 -13.44
N ILE A 35 6.18 -13.38 -14.16
CA ILE A 35 7.21 -12.50 -13.61
C ILE A 35 7.16 -11.21 -14.44
N PHE A 36 6.81 -10.10 -13.79
CA PHE A 36 6.79 -8.79 -14.41
C PHE A 36 8.03 -7.99 -13.99
N GLU A 37 8.74 -7.41 -14.96
CA GLU A 37 9.87 -6.51 -14.69
C GLU A 37 9.38 -5.07 -14.58
N ASP A 38 9.34 -4.56 -13.35
CA ASP A 38 8.93 -3.20 -13.04
C ASP A 38 10.08 -2.22 -13.25
N GLY A 39 9.79 -1.07 -13.87
CA GLY A 39 10.78 0.01 -14.06
C GLY A 39 11.85 -0.21 -15.13
N LYS A 40 11.76 -1.25 -15.97
CA LYS A 40 12.77 -1.51 -17.03
C LYS A 40 12.86 -0.41 -18.10
N ASP A 41 11.75 0.26 -18.40
CA ASP A 41 11.63 1.22 -19.50
C ASP A 41 11.95 2.67 -19.10
N ILE A 42 12.40 2.90 -17.86
CA ILE A 42 12.64 4.25 -17.30
C ILE A 42 14.12 4.52 -16.95
N GLU A 43 15.03 3.74 -17.54
CA GLU A 43 16.48 3.78 -17.23
C GLU A 43 17.13 5.16 -17.41
N LYS A 44 16.59 5.98 -18.33
CA LYS A 44 17.11 7.31 -18.67
C LYS A 44 16.47 8.45 -17.88
N ILE A 45 15.49 8.16 -17.02
CA ILE A 45 14.83 9.17 -16.21
C ILE A 45 15.76 9.54 -15.04
N ILE A 46 15.93 10.85 -14.84
CA ILE A 46 16.81 11.40 -13.81
C ILE A 46 16.02 12.23 -12.82
N ILE A 47 16.55 12.38 -11.61
CA ILE A 47 15.94 13.20 -10.56
C ILE A 47 16.43 14.64 -10.72
N ALA A 48 15.52 15.62 -10.77
CA ALA A 48 15.87 17.03 -10.85
C ALA A 48 15.13 17.84 -9.78
N LYS A 49 15.75 18.94 -9.33
CA LYS A 49 15.12 19.89 -8.40
C LYS A 49 14.58 21.09 -9.16
N LEU A 50 13.34 21.47 -8.91
CA LEU A 50 12.73 22.67 -9.49
C LEU A 50 13.20 23.90 -8.71
N ILE A 51 13.86 24.84 -9.39
CA ILE A 51 14.43 26.05 -8.75
C ILE A 51 13.51 27.25 -8.91
N THR A 52 13.09 27.53 -10.15
CA THR A 52 12.15 28.63 -10.41
C THR A 52 11.03 28.19 -11.34
N ILE A 53 9.88 28.85 -11.14
CA ILE A 53 8.68 28.73 -11.95
C ILE A 53 8.36 30.13 -12.45
N GLU A 54 8.22 30.29 -13.76
CA GLU A 54 7.82 31.52 -14.43
C GLU A 54 6.54 31.25 -15.25
N GLU A 55 5.65 32.23 -15.32
CA GLU A 55 4.48 32.13 -16.20
C GLU A 55 4.90 32.11 -17.67
N HIS A 56 4.23 31.30 -18.48
CA HIS A 56 4.58 31.19 -19.88
C HIS A 56 4.06 32.42 -20.65
N PRO A 57 4.91 33.17 -21.39
CA PRO A 57 4.55 34.47 -21.98
C PRO A 57 3.44 34.39 -23.03
N ASN A 58 3.25 33.22 -23.63
CA ASN A 58 2.27 32.99 -24.69
C ASN A 58 1.23 31.89 -24.35
N ALA A 59 1.07 31.50 -23.07
CA ALA A 59 0.10 30.46 -22.69
C ALA A 59 -0.24 30.47 -21.18
N ASP A 60 -1.50 30.77 -20.85
CA ASP A 60 -1.96 30.94 -19.46
C ASP A 60 -1.95 29.65 -18.61
N LYS A 61 -1.96 28.48 -19.25
CA LYS A 61 -1.97 27.17 -18.57
C LYS A 61 -0.58 26.51 -18.49
N LEU A 62 0.45 27.16 -19.02
CA LEU A 62 1.79 26.60 -19.06
C LEU A 62 2.73 27.42 -18.19
N LYS A 63 3.70 26.72 -17.61
CA LYS A 63 4.73 27.31 -16.77
C LYS A 63 6.10 26.93 -17.32
N ILE A 64 7.04 27.86 -17.21
CA ILE A 64 8.45 27.64 -17.53
C ILE A 64 9.15 27.24 -16.23
N CYS A 65 9.66 26.02 -16.20
CA CYS A 65 10.31 25.39 -15.07
C CYS A 65 11.82 25.36 -15.30
N ASN A 66 12.59 26.00 -14.42
CA ASN A 66 14.06 25.90 -14.44
C ASN A 66 14.51 24.86 -13.40
N LEU A 67 15.05 23.75 -13.88
CA LEU A 67 15.40 22.58 -13.09
C LEU A 67 16.92 22.49 -12.89
N ALA A 68 17.37 22.26 -11.66
CA ALA A 68 18.77 21.99 -11.36
C ALA A 68 19.06 20.48 -11.31
N ILE A 69 20.17 20.11 -11.95
CA ILE A 69 20.80 18.79 -11.83
C ILE A 69 22.17 18.99 -11.19
N ASN A 70 22.46 18.26 -10.11
CA ASN A 70 23.71 18.36 -9.35
C ASN A 70 24.07 19.81 -8.95
N GLY A 71 23.06 20.65 -8.69
CA GLY A 71 23.23 22.05 -8.29
C GLY A 71 23.89 22.98 -9.30
N LYS A 72 24.17 22.54 -10.53
CA LYS A 72 24.98 23.31 -11.50
C LYS A 72 24.33 23.51 -12.86
N LYS A 73 23.58 22.52 -13.37
CA LYS A 73 23.00 22.58 -14.72
C LYS A 73 21.53 22.97 -14.65
N GLN A 74 21.18 24.15 -15.17
CA GLN A 74 19.79 24.57 -15.33
C GLN A 74 19.21 24.01 -16.64
N ILE A 75 18.20 23.14 -16.53
CA ILE A 75 17.42 22.65 -17.65
C ILE A 75 16.07 23.36 -17.63
N LYS A 76 15.77 24.05 -18.73
CA LYS A 76 14.47 24.68 -18.94
C LYS A 76 13.48 23.68 -19.53
N VAL A 77 12.34 23.51 -18.87
CA VAL A 77 11.23 22.64 -19.29
C VAL A 77 9.93 23.43 -19.23
N VAL A 78 9.04 23.24 -20.19
CA VAL A 78 7.67 23.78 -20.13
C VAL A 78 6.77 22.69 -19.54
N CYS A 79 6.02 23.03 -18.50
CA CYS A 79 5.12 22.10 -17.79
C CYS A 79 3.72 22.71 -17.65
N GLY A 80 2.68 21.90 -17.81
CA GLY A 80 1.28 22.32 -17.62
C GLY A 80 0.64 21.82 -16.32
N ALA A 81 1.37 21.06 -15.51
CA ALA A 81 0.84 20.49 -14.28
C ALA A 81 0.62 21.59 -13.23
N THR A 82 -0.48 21.48 -12.49
CA THR A 82 -0.87 22.47 -11.48
C THR A 82 -0.19 22.23 -10.14
N ASN A 83 0.24 20.98 -9.87
CA ASN A 83 0.86 20.53 -8.62
C ASN A 83 2.38 20.77 -8.54
N ILE A 84 2.94 21.64 -9.39
CA ILE A 84 4.37 21.95 -9.38
C ILE A 84 4.71 22.98 -8.30
N LEU A 85 5.77 22.73 -7.54
CA LEU A 85 6.23 23.58 -6.45
C LEU A 85 7.74 23.82 -6.56
N CYS A 86 8.16 25.08 -6.35
CA CYS A 86 9.58 25.41 -6.24
C CYS A 86 10.24 24.63 -5.10
N GLU A 87 11.54 24.39 -5.24
CA GLU A 87 12.40 23.65 -4.31
C GLU A 87 12.09 22.15 -4.16
N LYS A 88 11.05 21.64 -4.83
CA LYS A 88 10.71 20.21 -4.86
C LYS A 88 11.44 19.43 -5.95
N LYS A 89 11.42 18.10 -5.83
CA LYS A 89 12.17 17.17 -6.68
C LYS A 89 11.21 16.34 -7.52
N TYR A 90 11.57 16.11 -8.78
CA TYR A 90 10.71 15.47 -9.76
C TYR A 90 11.50 14.57 -10.71
N PRO A 91 10.88 13.51 -11.26
CA PRO A 91 11.39 12.78 -12.41
C PRO A 91 11.46 13.68 -13.64
N LEU A 92 12.62 13.69 -14.29
CA LEU A 92 12.88 14.44 -15.51
C LEU A 92 13.32 13.48 -16.61
N ALA A 93 12.54 13.44 -17.69
CA ALA A 93 12.93 12.79 -18.93
C ALA A 93 13.65 13.79 -19.84
N ILE A 94 14.92 13.51 -20.15
CA ILE A 94 15.75 14.35 -21.03
C ILE A 94 15.59 13.96 -22.51
N PRO A 95 15.91 14.85 -23.47
CA PRO A 95 15.86 14.52 -24.89
C PRO A 95 16.62 13.22 -25.23
N GLY A 96 15.99 12.36 -26.03
CA GLY A 96 16.46 11.00 -26.34
C GLY A 96 15.98 9.91 -25.35
N THR A 97 15.22 10.28 -24.32
CA THR A 97 14.51 9.33 -23.45
C THR A 97 13.28 8.79 -24.17
N LYS A 98 13.13 7.46 -24.20
CA LYS A 98 11.89 6.80 -24.63
C LYS A 98 11.12 6.46 -23.36
N LEU A 99 9.88 6.92 -23.27
CA LEU A 99 8.98 6.61 -22.17
C LEU A 99 8.26 5.28 -22.40
N PRO A 100 7.75 4.62 -21.33
CA PRO A 100 6.96 3.40 -21.42
C PRO A 100 5.77 3.47 -22.40
N ASN A 101 5.11 4.63 -22.50
CA ASN A 101 4.02 4.86 -23.45
C ASN A 101 4.46 5.00 -24.92
N GLY A 102 5.75 4.83 -25.22
CA GLY A 102 6.32 4.90 -26.57
C GLY A 102 6.76 6.29 -27.01
N ILE A 103 6.47 7.34 -26.24
CA ILE A 103 6.86 8.71 -26.57
C ILE A 103 8.38 8.86 -26.44
N ILE A 104 9.01 9.42 -27.48
CA ILE A 104 10.43 9.81 -27.45
C ILE A 104 10.52 11.29 -27.15
N ILE A 105 11.13 11.65 -26.02
CA ILE A 105 11.35 13.03 -25.63
C ILE A 105 12.33 13.68 -26.59
N LYS A 106 11.93 14.81 -27.17
CA LYS A 106 12.75 15.63 -28.07
C LYS A 106 12.82 17.04 -27.53
N LYS A 107 13.88 17.76 -27.89
CA LYS A 107 13.91 19.21 -27.73
C LYS A 107 12.84 19.82 -28.63
N SER A 108 11.88 20.54 -28.05
CA SER A 108 10.75 21.11 -28.77
C SER A 108 10.54 22.58 -28.42
N LYS A 109 9.91 23.33 -29.34
CA LYS A 109 9.50 24.71 -29.11
C LYS A 109 8.00 24.70 -28.82
N ILE A 110 7.63 24.88 -27.57
CA ILE A 110 6.24 24.90 -27.10
C ILE A 110 5.83 26.37 -26.99
N ARG A 111 4.86 26.81 -27.81
CA ARG A 111 4.32 28.18 -27.78
C ARG A 111 5.39 29.28 -27.81
N GLY A 112 6.51 29.04 -28.49
CA GLY A 112 7.60 30.02 -28.60
C GLY A 112 8.81 29.76 -27.68
N VAL A 113 8.65 28.97 -26.61
CA VAL A 113 9.70 28.68 -25.62
C VAL A 113 10.30 27.30 -25.85
N ILE A 114 11.62 27.18 -25.74
CA ILE A 114 12.33 25.90 -25.89
C ILE A 114 12.19 25.07 -24.61
N SER A 115 11.63 23.86 -24.73
CA SER A 115 11.61 22.84 -23.68
C SER A 115 12.70 21.80 -23.94
N ASN A 116 13.56 21.55 -22.94
CA ASN A 116 14.68 20.61 -23.00
C ASN A 116 14.41 19.34 -22.17
N GLY A 117 13.17 18.86 -22.20
CA GLY A 117 12.75 17.67 -21.48
C GLY A 117 11.28 17.74 -21.08
N MET A 118 10.91 16.87 -20.16
CA MET A 118 9.56 16.76 -19.61
C MET A 118 9.65 16.30 -18.15
N LEU A 119 8.91 16.99 -17.27
CA LEU A 119 8.64 16.48 -15.92
C LEU A 119 7.57 15.40 -16.04
N CYS A 120 7.75 14.27 -15.37
CA CYS A 120 6.88 13.11 -15.60
C CYS A 120 5.87 12.90 -14.46
N SER A 121 4.65 12.54 -14.85
CA SER A 121 3.63 11.90 -14.00
C SER A 121 3.97 10.44 -13.71
N GLU A 122 3.26 9.82 -12.76
CA GLU A 122 3.39 8.40 -12.45
C GLU A 122 2.95 7.52 -13.64
N SER A 123 1.85 7.93 -14.31
CA SER A 123 1.32 7.25 -15.49
C SER A 123 2.31 7.21 -16.66
N GLU A 124 2.95 8.35 -16.97
CA GLU A 124 3.89 8.46 -18.08
C GLU A 124 5.12 7.56 -17.92
N ILE A 125 5.52 7.28 -16.68
CA ILE A 125 6.70 6.47 -16.35
C ILE A 125 6.32 5.05 -15.91
N GLY A 126 5.04 4.69 -15.99
CA GLY A 126 4.55 3.35 -15.68
C GLY A 126 4.68 2.97 -14.20
N LEU A 127 4.73 3.95 -13.30
CA LEU A 127 4.83 3.74 -11.85
C LEU A 127 3.52 4.08 -11.11
N GLY A 128 2.42 4.27 -11.82
CA GLY A 128 1.11 4.55 -11.22
C GLY A 128 0.07 4.90 -12.27
N GLU A 129 -1.13 5.21 -11.82
CA GLU A 129 -2.25 5.60 -12.69
C GLU A 129 -2.47 7.12 -12.71
N ASP A 130 -1.84 7.87 -11.79
CA ASP A 130 -2.01 9.31 -11.72
C ASP A 130 -1.41 9.99 -12.96
N ALA A 131 -2.29 10.64 -13.72
CA ALA A 131 -1.99 11.45 -14.89
C ALA A 131 -2.41 12.92 -14.71
N ASP A 132 -3.02 13.27 -13.57
CA ASP A 132 -3.53 14.62 -13.30
C ASP A 132 -2.39 15.57 -12.90
N GLY A 133 -1.30 15.04 -12.36
CA GLY A 133 -0.14 15.80 -11.91
C GLY A 133 1.20 15.12 -12.21
N ILE A 134 2.29 15.84 -11.90
CA ILE A 134 3.64 15.26 -11.94
C ILE A 134 3.99 14.57 -10.63
N MET A 135 4.82 13.53 -10.69
CA MET A 135 5.24 12.75 -9.52
C MET A 135 6.21 13.56 -8.65
N GLU A 136 5.77 14.03 -7.48
CA GLU A 136 6.65 14.67 -6.49
C GLU A 136 7.49 13.62 -5.77
N LEU A 137 8.81 13.81 -5.74
CA LEU A 137 9.74 12.94 -5.01
C LEU A 137 10.05 13.53 -3.63
N PRO A 138 10.36 12.67 -2.63
CA PRO A 138 10.76 13.12 -1.30
C PRO A 138 12.00 14.02 -1.33
N ASP A 139 12.12 14.86 -0.30
CA ASP A 139 13.20 15.85 -0.20
C ASP A 139 14.59 15.21 -0.05
N ASP A 140 14.71 13.91 0.24
CA ASP A 140 15.98 13.17 0.28
C ASP A 140 16.43 12.64 -1.11
N ALA A 141 15.58 12.72 -2.14
CA ALA A 141 15.86 12.16 -3.45
C ALA A 141 17.12 12.79 -4.09
N PRO A 142 18.14 12.02 -4.53
CA PRO A 142 19.41 12.59 -4.94
C PRO A 142 19.32 13.19 -6.36
N THR A 143 19.40 14.52 -6.48
CA THR A 143 19.37 15.19 -7.79
C THR A 143 20.52 14.71 -8.68
N GLY A 144 20.25 14.55 -9.97
CA GLY A 144 21.20 14.08 -10.99
C GLY A 144 21.55 12.60 -10.96
N LYS A 145 20.94 11.83 -10.07
CA LYS A 145 20.95 10.36 -10.16
C LYS A 145 19.78 9.86 -11.02
N LYS A 146 19.94 8.66 -11.56
CA LYS A 146 18.85 7.94 -12.24
C LYS A 146 17.75 7.62 -11.23
N LEU A 147 16.50 7.80 -11.63
CA LEU A 147 15.33 7.48 -10.81
C LEU A 147 15.34 6.01 -10.37
N ILE A 148 15.70 5.11 -11.29
CA ILE A 148 15.75 3.68 -11.04
C ILE A 148 16.67 3.32 -9.85
N ASN A 149 17.79 4.03 -9.66
CA ASN A 149 18.69 3.75 -8.56
C ASN A 149 18.10 4.14 -7.20
N TYR A 150 17.29 5.21 -7.18
CA TYR A 150 16.62 5.68 -5.96
C TYR A 150 15.45 4.78 -5.58
N LEU A 151 14.64 4.36 -6.55
CA LEU A 151 13.50 3.46 -6.35
C LEU A 151 13.90 1.98 -6.26
N LYS A 152 15.18 1.65 -6.44
CA LYS A 152 15.71 0.27 -6.52
C LYS A 152 15.02 -0.55 -7.62
N LEU A 153 15.02 0.02 -8.83
CA LEU A 153 14.50 -0.56 -10.06
C LEU A 153 15.66 -0.88 -11.04
N PRO A 154 15.47 -1.79 -12.00
CA PRO A 154 14.28 -2.64 -12.16
C PRO A 154 14.14 -3.65 -11.03
N ASP A 155 12.92 -4.10 -10.80
CA ASP A 155 12.58 -5.12 -9.80
C ASP A 155 11.63 -6.15 -10.41
N SER A 156 11.74 -7.41 -10.01
CA SER A 156 10.85 -8.46 -10.48
C SER A 156 9.64 -8.53 -9.56
N ILE A 157 8.44 -8.61 -10.13
CA ILE A 157 7.19 -8.85 -9.42
C ILE A 157 6.74 -10.27 -9.76
N PHE A 158 6.67 -11.13 -8.75
CA PHE A 158 6.09 -12.46 -8.87
C PHE A 158 4.57 -12.37 -8.71
N ASP A 159 3.81 -12.88 -9.67
CA ASP A 159 2.38 -13.15 -9.48
C ASP A 159 2.19 -14.63 -9.16
N ILE A 160 1.78 -14.90 -7.92
CA ILE A 160 1.77 -16.24 -7.33
C ILE A 160 0.34 -16.67 -7.04
N ASP A 161 -0.07 -17.81 -7.59
CA ASP A 161 -1.35 -18.43 -7.27
C ASP A 161 -1.23 -19.24 -5.99
N ILE A 162 -1.85 -18.72 -4.94
CA ILE A 162 -1.86 -19.34 -3.63
C ILE A 162 -3.11 -20.20 -3.49
N THR A 163 -2.89 -21.49 -3.35
CA THR A 163 -3.95 -22.48 -3.13
C THR A 163 -4.62 -22.29 -1.75
N PRO A 164 -5.92 -22.65 -1.59
CA PRO A 164 -6.65 -22.38 -0.35
C PRO A 164 -6.06 -23.00 0.92
N ASN A 165 -5.30 -24.09 0.80
CA ASN A 165 -4.61 -24.73 1.92
C ASN A 165 -3.35 -23.99 2.40
N ARG A 166 -2.92 -22.93 1.69
CA ARG A 166 -1.71 -22.14 1.98
C ARG A 166 -2.05 -20.70 2.40
N GLY A 167 -3.02 -20.54 3.30
CA GLY A 167 -3.37 -19.23 3.89
C GLY A 167 -2.15 -18.49 4.48
N ASP A 168 -1.19 -19.25 5.02
CA ASP A 168 0.08 -18.74 5.54
C ASP A 168 0.91 -17.98 4.49
N CYS A 169 0.82 -18.38 3.22
CA CYS A 169 1.54 -17.76 2.10
C CYS A 169 0.83 -16.54 1.50
N PHE A 170 -0.29 -16.07 2.06
CA PHE A 170 -0.89 -14.77 1.72
C PHE A 170 -0.13 -13.57 2.30
N SER A 171 1.19 -13.69 2.43
CA SER A 171 2.08 -12.67 2.99
C SER A 171 3.52 -12.81 2.50
N VAL A 172 4.27 -11.71 2.55
CA VAL A 172 5.72 -11.72 2.31
C VAL A 172 6.43 -12.61 3.32
N LEU A 173 6.03 -12.55 4.60
CA LEU A 173 6.57 -13.39 5.67
C LEU A 173 6.38 -14.88 5.39
N GLY A 174 5.18 -15.28 4.97
CA GLY A 174 4.86 -16.67 4.63
C GLY A 174 5.71 -17.20 3.49
N ILE A 175 5.77 -16.46 2.39
CA ILE A 175 6.57 -16.87 1.23
C ILE A 175 8.07 -16.85 1.56
N ALA A 176 8.55 -15.86 2.30
CA ALA A 176 9.94 -15.81 2.75
C ALA A 176 10.30 -17.01 3.64
N ARG A 177 9.37 -17.47 4.49
CA ARG A 177 9.54 -18.68 5.30
C ARG A 177 9.73 -19.90 4.42
N GLU A 178 8.90 -20.09 3.41
CA GLU A 178 9.03 -21.20 2.45
C GLU A 178 10.34 -21.16 1.67
N VAL A 179 10.72 -20.00 1.17
CA VAL A 179 11.99 -19.78 0.46
C VAL A 179 13.20 -20.06 1.35
N SER A 180 13.12 -19.70 2.63
CA SER A 180 14.19 -19.97 3.59
C SER A 180 14.36 -21.47 3.85
N LEU A 181 13.26 -22.23 3.87
CA LEU A 181 13.29 -23.69 4.01
C LEU A 181 13.94 -24.35 2.78
N LEU A 182 13.56 -23.92 1.58
CA LEU A 182 14.14 -24.37 0.31
C LEU A 182 15.66 -24.19 0.26
N SER A 183 16.14 -23.11 0.86
CA SER A 183 17.56 -22.74 0.84
C SER A 183 18.33 -23.22 2.07
N ASN A 184 17.66 -23.93 3.00
CA ASN A 184 18.19 -24.34 4.30
C ASN A 184 18.81 -23.17 5.09
N ARG A 185 18.10 -22.05 5.14
CA ARG A 185 18.53 -20.80 5.76
C ARG A 185 17.63 -20.42 6.92
N LYS A 186 18.19 -19.74 7.90
CA LYS A 186 17.39 -19.06 8.93
C LYS A 186 16.80 -17.80 8.33
N LEU A 187 15.47 -17.67 8.40
CA LEU A 187 14.76 -16.44 8.04
C LEU A 187 15.34 -15.24 8.80
N LYS A 188 15.80 -14.22 8.06
CA LYS A 188 16.31 -12.98 8.65
C LYS A 188 15.14 -12.09 9.07
N ASN A 189 15.40 -11.13 9.95
CA ASN A 189 14.44 -10.09 10.34
C ASN A 189 13.12 -10.60 10.95
N ASN A 190 13.10 -11.83 11.52
CA ASN A 190 11.92 -12.34 12.22
C ASN A 190 11.73 -11.76 13.63
N THR A 191 12.63 -10.88 14.07
CA THR A 191 12.54 -10.17 15.36
C THR A 191 11.85 -8.83 15.16
N MET A 192 10.78 -8.59 15.89
CA MET A 192 10.21 -7.25 16.00
C MET A 192 10.53 -6.61 17.35
N SER A 193 10.81 -5.31 17.31
CA SER A 193 10.90 -4.49 18.52
C SER A 193 9.49 -4.11 18.95
N SER A 194 9.21 -4.18 20.25
CA SER A 194 7.99 -3.62 20.81
C SER A 194 8.06 -2.09 20.79
N VAL A 195 6.95 -1.45 20.49
CA VAL A 195 6.81 0.01 20.58
C VAL A 195 6.46 0.34 22.02
N LYS A 196 7.32 1.13 22.67
CA LYS A 196 7.13 1.55 24.06
C LYS A 196 5.83 2.35 24.18
N GLN A 197 4.96 1.93 25.09
CA GLN A 197 3.76 2.67 25.48
C GLN A 197 4.13 4.00 26.14
N THR A 198 3.47 5.08 25.72
CA THR A 198 3.68 6.45 26.23
C THR A 198 2.41 7.07 26.85
N ILE A 199 1.25 6.43 26.69
CA ILE A 199 -0.05 6.85 27.21
C ILE A 199 -0.75 5.65 27.84
N GLU A 200 -1.67 5.87 28.78
CA GLU A 200 -2.41 4.81 29.48
C GLU A 200 -3.83 4.59 28.95
N ASP A 201 -4.24 5.36 27.94
CA ASP A 201 -5.55 5.26 27.32
C ASP A 201 -5.85 3.84 26.82
N THR A 202 -7.06 3.39 27.12
CA THR A 202 -7.59 2.09 26.67
C THR A 202 -8.99 2.28 26.07
N TYR A 203 -9.39 1.34 25.22
CA TYR A 203 -10.75 1.27 24.68
C TYR A 203 -11.39 -0.04 25.12
N GLU A 204 -12.65 0.02 25.53
CA GLU A 204 -13.36 -1.18 25.97
C GLU A 204 -13.72 -2.07 24.77
N ILE A 205 -13.23 -3.30 24.78
CA ILE A 205 -13.49 -4.31 23.75
C ILE A 205 -14.07 -5.55 24.44
N ASN A 206 -15.32 -5.84 24.14
CA ASN A 206 -16.13 -6.82 24.83
C ASN A 206 -16.46 -8.02 23.92
N VAL A 207 -15.56 -8.99 23.89
CA VAL A 207 -15.75 -10.25 23.16
C VAL A 207 -16.61 -11.22 23.98
N LYS A 208 -17.94 -11.08 23.87
CA LYS A 208 -18.89 -11.93 24.63
C LYS A 208 -18.95 -13.38 24.17
N LYS A 209 -18.53 -13.66 22.93
CA LYS A 209 -18.54 -15.01 22.33
C LYS A 209 -17.16 -15.32 21.74
N PRO A 210 -16.23 -15.88 22.53
CA PRO A 210 -14.87 -16.18 22.07
C PRO A 210 -14.84 -17.09 20.83
N ASN A 211 -15.80 -17.98 20.65
CA ASN A 211 -15.86 -18.82 19.45
C ASN A 211 -16.06 -18.01 18.14
N LEU A 212 -16.59 -16.78 18.22
CA LEU A 212 -16.74 -15.91 17.05
C LEU A 212 -15.48 -15.13 16.73
N CYS A 213 -14.75 -14.75 17.77
CA CYS A 213 -13.53 -13.97 17.68
C CYS A 213 -12.62 -14.37 18.85
N PRO A 214 -11.81 -15.42 18.71
CA PRO A 214 -10.98 -15.89 19.82
C PRO A 214 -9.95 -14.86 20.29
N ARG A 215 -9.63 -13.89 19.42
CA ARG A 215 -8.74 -12.77 19.74
C ARG A 215 -9.18 -11.52 19.00
N PHE A 216 -9.42 -10.46 19.75
CA PHE A 216 -9.61 -9.11 19.23
C PHE A 216 -8.66 -8.19 20.01
N SER A 217 -7.68 -7.62 19.32
CA SER A 217 -6.70 -6.72 19.92
C SER A 217 -6.88 -5.31 19.37
N GLY A 218 -6.91 -4.32 20.27
CA GLY A 218 -7.00 -2.91 19.94
C GLY A 218 -5.75 -2.15 20.37
N ARG A 219 -5.35 -1.13 19.61
CA ARG A 219 -4.32 -0.15 20.04
C ARG A 219 -4.73 1.26 19.71
N ILE A 220 -4.74 2.14 20.72
CA ILE A 220 -5.04 3.56 20.55
C ILE A 220 -3.76 4.29 20.13
N PHE A 221 -3.92 5.21 19.19
CA PHE A 221 -2.93 6.23 18.86
C PHE A 221 -3.62 7.58 18.95
N LYS A 222 -3.01 8.53 19.66
CA LYS A 222 -3.54 9.87 19.86
C LYS A 222 -2.68 10.95 19.23
N ASN A 223 -3.30 12.05 18.83
CA ASN A 223 -2.66 13.23 18.26
C ASN A 223 -1.79 12.92 17.03
N ILE A 224 -2.26 12.02 16.17
CA ILE A 224 -1.62 11.70 14.89
C ILE A 224 -1.72 12.93 13.99
N LYS A 225 -0.59 13.30 13.40
CA LYS A 225 -0.56 14.24 12.28
C LYS A 225 -0.57 13.45 10.99
N ILE A 226 -1.69 13.48 10.28
CA ILE A 226 -1.79 12.85 8.96
C ILE A 226 -0.78 13.53 8.02
N SER A 227 0.23 12.78 7.60
CA SER A 227 1.26 13.20 6.64
C SER A 227 1.19 12.37 5.37
N LYS A 228 1.90 12.73 4.30
CA LYS A 228 1.98 11.87 3.09
C LYS A 228 2.57 10.49 3.45
N THR A 229 2.07 9.44 2.82
CA THR A 229 2.65 8.10 2.89
C THR A 229 4.07 8.13 2.30
N PRO A 230 5.07 7.54 2.98
CA PRO A 230 6.43 7.58 2.47
C PRO A 230 6.57 6.72 1.20
N LEU A 231 7.36 7.20 0.24
CA LEU A 231 7.46 6.60 -1.10
C LEU A 231 7.86 5.12 -1.08
N TRP A 232 8.72 4.69 -0.16
CA TRP A 232 9.11 3.29 -0.04
C TRP A 232 7.93 2.36 0.30
N LEU A 233 6.93 2.86 1.05
CA LEU A 233 5.74 2.11 1.43
C LEU A 233 4.77 2.09 0.25
N ILE A 234 4.54 3.23 -0.40
CA ILE A 234 3.74 3.34 -1.63
C ILE A 234 4.25 2.35 -2.67
N GLU A 235 5.56 2.32 -2.91
CA GLU A 235 6.17 1.42 -3.89
C GLU A 235 5.98 -0.05 -3.55
N ARG A 236 6.03 -0.42 -2.26
CA ARG A 236 5.75 -1.81 -1.84
C ARG A 236 4.29 -2.19 -2.05
N LEU A 237 3.36 -1.29 -1.72
CA LEU A 237 1.93 -1.50 -1.98
C LEU A 237 1.65 -1.62 -3.48
N ARG A 238 2.16 -0.68 -4.28
CA ARG A 238 2.00 -0.67 -5.74
C ARG A 238 2.50 -1.96 -6.37
N LYS A 239 3.71 -2.40 -6.01
CA LYS A 239 4.29 -3.65 -6.51
C LYS A 239 3.53 -4.91 -6.06
N SER A 240 2.69 -4.79 -5.04
CA SER A 240 1.73 -5.82 -4.62
C SER A 240 0.33 -5.66 -5.20
N GLY A 241 0.12 -4.69 -6.10
CA GLY A 241 -1.17 -4.43 -6.74
C GLY A 241 -2.14 -3.62 -5.89
N ILE A 242 -1.67 -2.98 -4.82
CA ILE A 242 -2.49 -2.14 -3.93
C ILE A 242 -2.19 -0.68 -4.19
N ARG A 243 -3.24 0.11 -4.43
CA ARG A 243 -3.15 1.56 -4.55
C ARG A 243 -3.02 2.22 -3.18
N SER A 244 -2.15 3.23 -3.06
CA SER A 244 -2.09 4.10 -1.88
C SER A 244 -3.30 5.05 -1.87
N ILE A 245 -3.97 5.16 -0.72
CA ILE A 245 -5.23 5.91 -0.57
C ILE A 245 -5.13 6.90 0.58
N HIS A 246 -4.73 6.41 1.76
CA HIS A 246 -4.68 7.21 2.97
C HIS A 246 -3.56 6.66 3.87
N PRO A 247 -2.72 7.49 4.50
CA PRO A 247 -1.55 7.02 5.27
C PRO A 247 -1.85 5.93 6.29
N ILE A 248 -2.95 6.07 7.04
CA ILE A 248 -3.37 5.05 8.02
C ILE A 248 -3.80 3.75 7.31
N VAL A 249 -4.56 3.85 6.21
CA VAL A 249 -5.01 2.69 5.43
C VAL A 249 -3.81 2.02 4.76
N ASP A 250 -2.86 2.79 4.25
CA ASP A 250 -1.65 2.31 3.62
C ASP A 250 -0.78 1.51 4.60
N VAL A 251 -0.66 1.96 5.85
CA VAL A 251 0.01 1.20 6.92
C VAL A 251 -0.72 -0.12 7.19
N THR A 252 -2.05 -0.10 7.31
CA THR A 252 -2.82 -1.35 7.52
C THR A 252 -2.67 -2.34 6.36
N ASN A 253 -2.71 -1.85 5.12
CA ASN A 253 -2.49 -2.65 3.91
C ASN A 253 -1.05 -3.18 3.86
N TYR A 254 -0.08 -2.35 4.22
CA TYR A 254 1.33 -2.73 4.24
C TYR A 254 1.56 -3.91 5.18
N VAL A 255 1.06 -3.83 6.42
CA VAL A 255 1.19 -4.91 7.41
C VAL A 255 0.44 -6.17 6.98
N MET A 256 -0.73 -6.02 6.35
CA MET A 256 -1.47 -7.15 5.78
C MET A 256 -0.68 -7.90 4.70
N ILE A 257 -0.02 -7.18 3.79
CA ILE A 257 0.83 -7.82 2.78
C ILE A 257 2.11 -8.38 3.41
N GLU A 258 2.73 -7.65 4.34
CA GLU A 258 3.99 -8.04 4.94
C GLU A 258 3.87 -9.30 5.80
N LEU A 259 2.89 -9.31 6.71
CA LEU A 259 2.74 -10.34 7.74
C LEU A 259 1.58 -11.30 7.46
N GLY A 260 0.57 -10.89 6.70
CA GLY A 260 -0.62 -11.69 6.42
C GLY A 260 -1.82 -11.42 7.32
N GLN A 261 -1.69 -10.47 8.26
CA GLN A 261 -2.78 -10.06 9.16
C GLN A 261 -3.50 -8.84 8.59
N PRO A 262 -4.77 -8.96 8.16
CA PRO A 262 -5.59 -7.80 7.88
C PRO A 262 -5.77 -6.97 9.15
N LEU A 263 -5.58 -5.66 9.02
CA LEU A 263 -5.82 -4.68 10.07
C LEU A 263 -6.94 -3.73 9.65
N HIS A 264 -7.59 -3.11 10.63
CA HIS A 264 -8.54 -2.03 10.38
C HIS A 264 -8.26 -0.86 11.30
N ALA A 265 -8.68 0.34 10.90
CA ALA A 265 -8.50 1.55 11.69
C ALA A 265 -9.83 2.28 11.80
N TYR A 266 -10.25 2.52 13.04
CA TYR A 266 -11.40 3.34 13.37
C TYR A 266 -10.94 4.74 13.74
N ASP A 267 -11.68 5.76 13.31
CA ASP A 267 -11.57 7.08 13.92
C ASP A 267 -12.12 7.01 15.35
N LEU A 268 -11.25 7.25 16.34
CA LEU A 268 -11.59 7.07 17.75
C LEU A 268 -12.72 8.02 18.18
N SER A 269 -12.80 9.21 17.58
CA SER A 269 -13.81 10.22 17.90
C SER A 269 -15.21 9.85 17.42
N LEU A 270 -15.31 8.89 16.49
CA LEU A 270 -16.57 8.45 15.89
C LEU A 270 -17.12 7.17 16.51
N LEU A 271 -16.36 6.51 17.39
CA LEU A 271 -16.82 5.32 18.11
C LEU A 271 -17.77 5.71 19.26
N ASP A 272 -18.83 4.93 19.44
CA ASP A 272 -19.82 5.13 20.50
C ASP A 272 -19.88 3.92 21.43
N GLY A 273 -19.26 4.02 22.62
CA GLY A 273 -19.27 2.93 23.59
C GLY A 273 -18.39 1.72 23.21
N PRO A 274 -18.52 0.57 23.90
CA PRO A 274 -17.60 -0.55 23.76
C PRO A 274 -17.72 -1.25 22.41
N ILE A 275 -16.60 -1.73 21.87
CA ILE A 275 -16.63 -2.61 20.69
C ILE A 275 -17.11 -4.00 21.09
N VAL A 276 -18.13 -4.52 20.39
CA VAL A 276 -18.74 -5.82 20.66
C VAL A 276 -18.88 -6.62 19.35
N PRO A 277 -17.97 -7.57 19.06
CA PRO A 277 -18.18 -8.51 17.96
C PRO A 277 -19.39 -9.42 18.25
N ARG A 278 -20.32 -9.50 17.29
CA ARG A 278 -21.53 -10.35 17.42
C ARG A 278 -22.10 -10.72 16.06
N TYR A 279 -23.05 -11.67 16.04
CA TYR A 279 -23.90 -11.87 14.88
C TYR A 279 -24.80 -10.65 14.62
N ALA A 280 -25.15 -10.46 13.35
CA ALA A 280 -26.07 -9.43 12.93
C ALA A 280 -27.49 -9.64 13.51
N LYS A 281 -28.15 -8.54 13.86
CA LYS A 281 -29.55 -8.49 14.27
C LYS A 281 -30.45 -8.63 13.05
N ASN A 282 -31.71 -8.98 13.29
CA ASN A 282 -32.69 -9.09 12.22
C ASN A 282 -32.90 -7.75 11.52
N LYS A 283 -32.82 -7.74 10.18
CA LYS A 283 -32.96 -6.53 9.34
C LYS A 283 -31.91 -5.44 9.64
N GLU A 284 -30.77 -5.80 10.23
CA GLU A 284 -29.66 -4.86 10.41
C GLU A 284 -29.07 -4.48 9.04
N THR A 285 -28.65 -3.21 8.91
CA THR A 285 -28.06 -2.66 7.68
C THR A 285 -26.78 -1.92 8.01
N ILE A 286 -25.87 -1.82 7.06
CA ILE A 286 -24.62 -1.06 7.18
C ILE A 286 -24.26 -0.40 5.87
N THR A 287 -23.76 0.83 5.94
CA THR A 287 -23.07 1.48 4.81
C THR A 287 -21.59 1.18 4.91
N LEU A 288 -21.04 0.52 3.90
CA LEU A 288 -19.62 0.17 3.83
C LEU A 288 -18.76 1.36 3.35
N LEU A 289 -17.44 1.20 3.45
CA LEU A 289 -16.45 2.19 3.01
C LEU A 289 -16.52 2.52 1.51
N ASP A 290 -17.01 1.60 0.68
CA ASP A 290 -17.23 1.82 -0.75
C ASP A 290 -18.58 2.51 -1.06
N GLY A 291 -19.34 2.88 -0.03
CA GLY A 291 -20.64 3.54 -0.13
C GLY A 291 -21.82 2.58 -0.33
N GLN A 292 -21.59 1.28 -0.48
CA GLN A 292 -22.69 0.32 -0.62
C GLN A 292 -23.48 0.20 0.69
N ASN A 293 -24.81 0.27 0.60
CA ASN A 293 -25.70 0.00 1.74
C ASN A 293 -26.18 -1.45 1.68
N ILE A 294 -25.75 -2.25 2.66
CA ILE A 294 -25.97 -3.69 2.69
C ILE A 294 -26.96 -4.04 3.79
N ARG A 295 -27.93 -4.90 3.45
CA ARG A 295 -28.73 -5.63 4.44
C ARG A 295 -27.96 -6.86 4.89
N ILE A 296 -27.67 -6.93 6.19
CA ILE A 296 -26.78 -7.92 6.76
C ILE A 296 -27.53 -9.23 7.01
N ASN A 297 -26.93 -10.34 6.58
CA ASN A 297 -27.41 -11.69 6.84
C ASN A 297 -27.24 -12.03 8.33
N LYS A 298 -28.21 -12.73 8.92
CA LYS A 298 -28.23 -13.06 10.36
C LYS A 298 -27.03 -13.91 10.81
N ASN A 299 -26.43 -14.67 9.92
CA ASN A 299 -25.26 -15.53 10.17
C ASN A 299 -23.92 -14.81 9.95
N THR A 300 -23.94 -13.53 9.57
CA THR A 300 -22.71 -12.74 9.43
C THR A 300 -22.30 -12.15 10.77
N VAL A 301 -21.01 -12.25 11.09
CA VAL A 301 -20.42 -11.56 12.23
C VAL A 301 -20.12 -10.13 11.84
N VAL A 302 -20.49 -9.20 12.72
CA VAL A 302 -20.27 -7.77 12.58
C VAL A 302 -19.47 -7.26 13.77
N VAL A 303 -18.62 -6.27 13.52
CA VAL A 303 -18.05 -5.45 14.60
C VAL A 303 -19.06 -4.34 14.86
N THR A 304 -19.43 -4.14 16.13
CA THR A 304 -20.44 -3.15 16.52
C THR A 304 -19.96 -2.31 17.68
N ASP A 305 -20.56 -1.14 17.82
CA ASP A 305 -20.55 -0.32 19.02
C ASP A 305 -22.01 -0.04 19.46
N ASP A 306 -22.25 0.92 20.33
CA ASP A 306 -23.60 1.28 20.81
C ASP A 306 -24.48 1.89 19.70
N SER A 307 -23.87 2.48 18.67
CA SER A 307 -24.56 3.03 17.49
C SER A 307 -25.04 1.95 16.51
N GLY A 308 -24.49 0.74 16.59
CA GLY A 308 -24.86 -0.41 15.77
C GLY A 308 -23.67 -1.03 15.03
N ALA A 309 -23.93 -1.65 13.88
CA ALA A 309 -22.87 -2.27 13.08
C ALA A 309 -21.94 -1.21 12.46
N ILE A 310 -20.65 -1.33 12.75
CA ILE A 310 -19.59 -0.43 12.27
C ILE A 310 -18.62 -1.13 11.31
N GLY A 311 -18.78 -2.44 11.09
CA GLY A 311 -18.06 -3.17 10.05
C GLY A 311 -18.56 -4.61 9.86
N LEU A 312 -18.37 -5.16 8.67
CA LEU A 312 -18.49 -6.59 8.40
C LEU A 312 -17.16 -7.25 8.81
N ALA A 313 -17.21 -8.09 9.85
CA ALA A 313 -16.01 -8.67 10.46
C ALA A 313 -15.16 -9.41 9.43
N GLY A 314 -13.88 -9.05 9.33
CA GLY A 314 -12.92 -9.67 8.41
C GLY A 314 -13.20 -9.44 6.91
N ILE A 315 -14.16 -8.58 6.55
CA ILE A 315 -14.55 -8.33 5.16
C ILE A 315 -14.30 -6.87 4.78
N MET A 316 -15.05 -5.94 5.38
CA MET A 316 -14.96 -4.51 5.06
C MET A 316 -15.50 -3.66 6.23
N GLY A 317 -14.83 -2.55 6.53
CA GLY A 317 -15.30 -1.57 7.51
C GLY A 317 -16.55 -0.82 7.05
N GLY A 318 -17.25 -0.22 8.01
CA GLY A 318 -18.35 0.71 7.77
C GLY A 318 -17.84 2.14 7.61
N SER A 319 -18.59 2.97 6.88
CA SER A 319 -18.22 4.37 6.64
C SER A 319 -18.44 5.29 7.85
N LYS A 320 -19.26 4.89 8.82
CA LYS A 320 -19.58 5.73 10.00
C LYS A 320 -18.39 6.01 10.91
N THR A 321 -17.44 5.07 10.98
CA THR A 321 -16.29 5.10 11.89
C THR A 321 -14.98 5.17 11.10
N SER A 322 -15.04 5.54 9.81
CA SER A 322 -13.89 5.53 8.92
C SER A 322 -12.95 6.69 9.21
N VAL A 323 -11.65 6.43 9.13
CA VAL A 323 -10.64 7.49 9.14
C VAL A 323 -10.79 8.43 7.95
N SER A 324 -10.46 9.70 8.17
CA SER A 324 -10.54 10.78 7.19
C SER A 324 -9.32 11.70 7.30
N GLY A 325 -9.23 12.71 6.42
CA GLY A 325 -8.13 13.69 6.45
C GLY A 325 -8.09 14.57 7.72
N THR A 326 -9.14 14.54 8.55
CA THR A 326 -9.23 15.29 9.82
C THR A 326 -9.08 14.39 11.05
N THR A 327 -8.86 13.09 10.89
CA THR A 327 -8.72 12.15 12.01
C THR A 327 -7.42 12.40 12.77
N GLU A 328 -7.52 12.62 14.07
CA GLU A 328 -6.36 12.84 14.95
C GLU A 328 -6.08 11.64 15.85
N ASP A 329 -7.13 10.93 16.26
CA ASP A 329 -7.06 9.79 17.16
C ASP A 329 -7.65 8.56 16.47
N ILE A 330 -6.98 7.41 16.57
CA ILE A 330 -7.45 6.16 15.99
C ILE A 330 -7.41 5.01 16.98
N LEU A 331 -8.27 4.02 16.73
CA LEU A 331 -8.15 2.67 17.27
C LEU A 331 -7.79 1.72 16.13
N LEU A 332 -6.59 1.12 16.19
CA LEU A 332 -6.23 0.02 15.30
C LEU A 332 -6.79 -1.30 15.82
N GLU A 333 -7.47 -2.04 14.95
CA GLU A 333 -7.97 -3.39 15.16
C GLU A 333 -7.03 -4.43 14.52
N ALA A 334 -6.66 -5.43 15.32
CA ALA A 334 -6.11 -6.70 14.85
C ALA A 334 -6.92 -7.86 15.46
N ALA A 335 -7.77 -8.48 14.64
CA ALA A 335 -8.64 -9.56 15.07
C ALA A 335 -8.27 -10.90 14.40
N PHE A 336 -8.62 -11.99 15.07
CA PHE A 336 -8.64 -13.34 14.53
C PHE A 336 -10.10 -13.78 14.35
N TRP A 337 -10.49 -13.97 13.09
CA TRP A 337 -11.79 -14.49 12.71
C TRP A 337 -11.63 -15.94 12.23
N PRO A 338 -12.30 -16.93 12.86
CA PRO A 338 -12.19 -18.32 12.46
C PRO A 338 -12.63 -18.56 11.01
N THR A 339 -11.87 -19.39 10.29
CA THR A 339 -12.07 -19.70 8.87
C THR A 339 -13.47 -20.25 8.59
N GLU A 340 -14.00 -21.08 9.50
CA GLU A 340 -15.31 -21.71 9.37
C GLU A 340 -16.45 -20.68 9.39
N ILE A 341 -16.22 -19.55 10.06
CA ILE A 341 -17.18 -18.44 10.15
C ILE A 341 -17.04 -17.54 8.91
N MET A 342 -15.83 -17.33 8.41
CA MET A 342 -15.52 -16.38 7.35
C MET A 342 -15.77 -16.94 5.94
N SER A 343 -15.64 -18.25 5.76
CA SER A 343 -15.78 -18.92 4.47
C SER A 343 -17.11 -18.58 3.79
N GLY A 344 -17.03 -18.04 2.57
CA GLY A 344 -18.19 -17.69 1.75
C GLY A 344 -18.97 -16.44 2.18
N GLN A 345 -18.66 -15.81 3.31
CA GLN A 345 -19.41 -14.65 3.81
C GLN A 345 -19.30 -13.44 2.87
N ALA A 346 -18.08 -13.08 2.44
CA ALA A 346 -17.89 -11.95 1.52
C ALA A 346 -18.61 -12.17 0.19
N ARG A 347 -18.51 -13.39 -0.38
CA ARG A 347 -19.20 -13.78 -1.61
C ARG A 347 -20.72 -13.70 -1.51
N SER A 348 -21.29 -13.95 -0.33
CA SER A 348 -22.75 -13.78 -0.12
C SER A 348 -23.24 -12.33 -0.30
N TYR A 349 -22.31 -11.36 -0.24
CA TYR A 349 -22.55 -9.94 -0.51
C TYR A 349 -22.03 -9.49 -1.87
N GLY A 350 -21.52 -10.40 -2.72
CA GLY A 350 -20.85 -10.05 -3.96
C GLY A 350 -19.50 -9.34 -3.75
N LEU A 351 -18.91 -9.46 -2.56
CA LEU A 351 -17.64 -8.83 -2.20
C LEU A 351 -16.49 -9.84 -2.27
N GLN A 352 -15.32 -9.33 -2.59
CA GLN A 352 -14.05 -10.03 -2.48
C GLN A 352 -12.98 -9.01 -2.11
N THR A 353 -12.58 -9.00 -0.83
CA THR A 353 -11.56 -8.08 -0.32
C THR A 353 -10.29 -8.84 0.02
N ASP A 354 -9.16 -8.12 0.07
CA ASP A 354 -7.89 -8.67 0.53
C ASP A 354 -7.97 -9.28 1.94
N ALA A 355 -8.76 -8.66 2.82
CA ALA A 355 -9.03 -9.17 4.16
C ALA A 355 -9.84 -10.47 4.10
N SER A 356 -10.94 -10.49 3.33
CA SER A 356 -11.80 -11.68 3.26
C SER A 356 -11.08 -12.88 2.67
N MET A 357 -10.24 -12.66 1.64
CA MET A 357 -9.45 -13.73 1.01
C MET A 357 -8.44 -14.38 1.96
N ARG A 358 -7.94 -13.62 2.94
CA ARG A 358 -7.01 -14.12 3.97
C ARG A 358 -7.76 -14.85 5.07
N PHE A 359 -8.77 -14.21 5.65
CA PHE A 359 -9.55 -14.81 6.73
C PHE A 359 -10.31 -16.07 6.29
N GLU A 360 -10.82 -16.14 5.05
CA GLU A 360 -11.48 -17.36 4.54
C GLU A 360 -10.52 -18.53 4.29
N ARG A 361 -9.20 -18.30 4.32
CA ARG A 361 -8.14 -19.31 4.15
C ARG A 361 -7.33 -19.54 5.44
N GLY A 362 -7.61 -18.77 6.48
CA GLY A 362 -6.93 -18.81 7.76
C GLY A 362 -5.81 -17.78 7.89
N VAL A 363 -5.88 -16.98 8.94
CA VAL A 363 -4.83 -16.06 9.41
C VAL A 363 -4.22 -16.64 10.68
N ASP A 364 -2.92 -16.47 10.89
CA ASP A 364 -2.25 -16.98 12.10
C ASP A 364 -2.85 -16.34 13.38
N PRO A 365 -3.41 -17.14 14.33
CA PRO A 365 -4.03 -16.64 15.56
C PRO A 365 -3.05 -16.04 16.58
N TYR A 366 -1.75 -16.05 16.30
CA TYR A 366 -0.71 -15.43 17.13
C TYR A 366 -0.14 -14.12 16.55
N LEU A 367 -0.61 -13.70 15.38
CA LEU A 367 -0.03 -12.59 14.63
C LEU A 367 -0.57 -11.21 15.02
N GLN A 368 -1.68 -11.13 15.74
CA GLN A 368 -2.44 -9.88 15.96
C GLN A 368 -1.60 -8.84 16.71
N ILE A 369 -1.01 -9.21 17.86
CA ILE A 369 -0.16 -8.30 18.64
C ILE A 369 1.07 -7.90 17.84
N ARG A 370 1.72 -8.86 17.17
CA ARG A 370 2.85 -8.57 16.29
C ARG A 370 2.46 -7.59 15.18
N SER A 371 1.24 -7.65 14.67
CA SER A 371 0.80 -6.73 13.61
C SER A 371 0.52 -5.32 14.13
N LEU A 372 -0.02 -5.20 15.34
CA LEU A 372 -0.22 -3.91 16.04
C LEU A 372 1.08 -3.23 16.49
N GLU A 373 2.13 -4.01 16.74
CA GLU A 373 3.47 -3.46 17.01
C GLU A 373 4.21 -3.07 15.72
N ARG A 374 3.77 -3.60 14.58
CA ARG A 374 4.39 -3.35 13.27
C ARG A 374 3.79 -2.13 12.59
N ALA A 375 2.46 -2.00 12.68
CA ALA A 375 1.71 -0.82 12.29
C ALA A 375 2.05 0.34 13.23
#